data_AF-A0A960G641-F1
#
_entry.id   AF-A0A960G641-F1
#
_cell.length_a   1.000
_cell.length_b   1.000
_cell.length_c   1.000
_cell.angle_alpha   90.00
_cell.angle_beta   90.00
_cell.angle_gamma   90.00
#
_symmetry.space_group_name_H-M   'P 1'
#
loop_
_entity.id
_entity.type
_entity.pdbx_description
1 polymer ?
#
loop_
_entity_poly.entity_id
_entity_poly.type
_entity_poly.pdbx_seq_one_letter_code
_entity_poly.pdbx_strand_id
1 'polypeptide(L)'
;TASRDLGMVCHGIGARRGFEPTAQSAAYDALRAWGLPTSDRVRVLPDLAAVREFITFYGEHRHDVEHEIDGVVVKVDEVALQRRLGSTSRAPRWAIAFKYPPEEVNAKLLDIRVNVGRTGRVTPYGVMEPTRVAGSTVENATLHNAHEVKRKDVRPGDTVILRKAGDVIPEILGPVLALRPEGLAEWVMPTECPECGTSLVEQKEGDKDLRCPNHQRCPAQVRERVFHVAGRGAFDIEGLGYEAAVALLDAGAIANEGDLFDLDAPALLTAPLFTRAPKKGEEGPQLSANGQRLLDNLASRKTVPLWRVLVALSIRHVGPTAARALATEFGSIEAIRAATEEQLAAAEGVGPTIAEAVIEWFGIDWHTEIVDKWAAAGVSLADERDESVARTLEGLTVVVTGSLVNFSRDSAKEAIISRGGKAAGSVSKNTDFVVVGDNAGSKADKAEQLGVPVLDEAGFEKLLAEGPPGE
;
A
#
# COMPACT_ATOMS: atom_id res chain seq x y z
N THR A 1 -2.11 29.69 7.77
CA THR A 1 -2.25 28.54 8.69
C THR A 1 -2.86 28.93 10.02
N ALA A 2 -2.58 30.11 10.58
CA ALA A 2 -3.23 30.62 11.81
C ALA A 2 -4.75 30.94 11.72
N SER A 3 -5.35 30.84 10.53
CA SER A 3 -6.80 31.06 10.33
C SER A 3 -7.66 29.81 10.54
N ARG A 4 -7.03 28.66 10.86
CA ARG A 4 -7.71 27.40 11.15
C ARG A 4 -7.51 27.08 12.62
N ASP A 5 -8.61 26.76 13.31
CA ASP A 5 -8.61 26.37 14.72
C ASP A 5 -8.15 24.91 14.87
N LEU A 6 -6.84 24.69 14.67
CA LEU A 6 -6.23 23.36 14.72
C LEU A 6 -5.85 23.00 16.16
N GLY A 7 -6.44 21.92 16.69
CA GLY A 7 -6.06 21.31 17.97
C GLY A 7 -5.07 20.16 17.81
N MET A 8 -4.40 19.78 18.90
CA MET A 8 -3.49 18.62 18.96
C MET A 8 -3.71 17.85 20.26
N VAL A 9 -3.64 16.52 20.19
CA VAL A 9 -3.62 15.63 21.37
C VAL A 9 -2.52 14.57 21.19
N CYS A 10 -1.57 14.54 22.13
CA CYS A 10 -0.47 13.59 22.15
C CYS A 10 -0.90 12.24 22.71
N HIS A 11 -0.42 11.14 22.11
CA HIS A 11 -0.84 9.78 22.45
C HIS A 11 0.31 8.75 22.50
N GLY A 12 1.57 9.19 22.49
CA GLY A 12 2.72 8.30 22.57
C GLY A 12 4.04 9.01 22.28
N ILE A 13 5.13 8.27 22.43
CA ILE A 13 6.50 8.72 22.17
C ILE A 13 7.17 7.71 21.24
N GLY A 14 7.78 8.19 20.16
CA GLY A 14 8.59 7.39 19.24
C GLY A 14 10.04 7.33 19.72
N ALA A 15 10.94 7.98 18.97
CA ALA A 15 12.35 8.09 19.34
C ALA A 15 12.52 8.91 20.63
N ARG A 16 13.34 8.41 21.55
CA ARG A 16 13.63 9.05 22.84
C ARG A 16 15.06 8.72 23.29
N ARG A 17 15.68 9.62 24.03
CA ARG A 17 17.01 9.45 24.65
C ARG A 17 16.96 9.94 26.10
N GLY A 18 17.52 9.18 27.03
CA GLY A 18 17.59 9.57 28.44
C GLY A 18 16.27 9.49 29.23
N PHE A 19 15.21 8.97 28.64
CA PHE A 19 13.92 8.76 29.29
C PHE A 19 13.39 7.38 28.94
N GLU A 20 13.37 6.44 29.89
CA GLU A 20 12.91 5.05 29.74
C GLU A 20 11.70 4.78 30.65
N PRO A 21 10.46 5.11 30.22
CA PRO A 21 9.28 4.80 31.01
C PRO A 21 9.07 3.29 31.07
N THR A 22 8.72 2.79 32.26
CA THR A 22 8.36 1.39 32.48
C THR A 22 6.91 1.09 32.09
N ALA A 23 6.07 2.12 32.03
CA ALA A 23 4.66 2.04 31.67
C ALA A 23 4.26 3.13 30.66
N GLN A 24 3.25 2.85 29.84
CA GLN A 24 2.70 3.78 28.87
C GLN A 24 2.07 4.99 29.57
N SER A 25 1.38 4.76 30.69
CA SER A 25 0.82 5.78 31.57
C SER A 25 1.86 6.79 32.05
N ALA A 26 3.05 6.33 32.46
CA ALA A 26 4.16 7.20 32.85
C ALA A 26 4.65 8.09 31.69
N ALA A 27 4.53 7.62 30.44
CA ALA A 27 4.81 8.45 29.27
C ALA A 27 3.76 9.56 29.08
N TYR A 28 2.47 9.27 29.31
CA TYR A 28 1.41 10.28 29.28
C TYR A 28 1.59 11.33 30.38
N ASP A 29 1.96 10.91 31.59
CA ASP A 29 2.24 11.82 32.71
C ASP A 29 3.42 12.75 32.39
N ALA A 30 4.50 12.20 31.80
CA ALA A 30 5.64 13.00 31.38
C ALA A 30 5.27 14.01 30.28
N LEU A 31 4.52 13.59 29.26
CA LEU A 31 4.04 14.49 28.19
C LEU A 31 3.23 15.65 28.77
N ARG A 32 2.32 15.36 29.71
CA ARG A 32 1.53 16.37 30.42
C ARG A 32 2.42 17.31 31.22
N ALA A 33 3.40 16.78 31.97
CA ALA A 33 4.35 17.58 32.74
C ALA A 33 5.23 18.48 31.86
N TRP A 34 5.51 18.08 30.62
CA TRP A 34 6.22 18.89 29.63
C TRP A 34 5.34 19.94 28.93
N GLY A 35 4.06 20.04 29.30
CA GLY A 35 3.11 21.00 28.72
C GLY A 35 2.54 20.58 27.37
N LEU A 36 2.72 19.32 26.97
CA LEU A 36 2.12 18.79 25.75
C LEU A 36 0.64 18.42 26.00
N PRO A 37 -0.26 18.75 25.07
CA PRO A 37 -1.68 18.49 25.23
C PRO A 37 -1.94 16.98 25.23
N THR A 38 -2.48 16.45 26.33
CA THR A 38 -2.89 15.06 26.48
C THR A 38 -4.37 15.01 26.84
N SER A 39 -5.08 13.95 26.44
CA SER A 39 -6.49 13.82 26.79
C SER A 39 -6.67 13.54 28.29
N ASP A 40 -7.58 14.28 28.93
CA ASP A 40 -7.97 14.06 30.34
C ASP A 40 -8.77 12.78 30.56
N ARG A 41 -9.06 12.05 29.49
CA ARG A 41 -9.85 10.80 29.49
C ARG A 41 -8.97 9.55 29.51
N VAL A 42 -7.65 9.67 29.40
CA VAL A 42 -6.74 8.53 29.50
C VAL A 42 -6.86 7.89 30.90
N ARG A 43 -7.08 6.58 30.97
CA ARG A 43 -7.20 5.82 32.22
C ARG A 43 -6.40 4.52 32.13
N VAL A 44 -5.73 4.17 33.22
CA VAL A 44 -5.21 2.82 33.43
C VAL A 44 -6.33 2.00 34.04
N LEU A 45 -6.68 0.89 33.39
CA LEU A 45 -7.78 0.02 33.80
C LEU A 45 -7.20 -1.34 34.20
N PRO A 46 -7.66 -1.93 35.32
CA PRO A 46 -7.01 -3.10 35.93
C PRO A 46 -7.27 -4.40 35.16
N ASP A 47 -8.36 -4.48 34.39
CA ASP A 47 -8.78 -5.69 33.70
C ASP A 47 -9.64 -5.39 32.45
N LEU A 48 -9.97 -6.45 31.71
CA LEU A 48 -10.77 -6.35 30.49
C LEU A 48 -12.24 -5.98 30.75
N ALA A 49 -12.78 -6.20 31.95
CA ALA A 49 -14.15 -5.81 32.27
C ALA A 49 -14.25 -4.29 32.37
N ALA A 50 -13.32 -3.67 33.10
CA ALA A 50 -13.20 -2.22 33.18
C ALA A 50 -12.94 -1.58 31.80
N VAL A 51 -12.12 -2.23 30.95
CA VAL A 51 -11.91 -1.78 29.56
C VAL A 51 -13.23 -1.79 28.76
N ARG A 52 -14.05 -2.84 28.91
CA ARG A 52 -15.35 -2.91 28.23
C ARG A 52 -16.31 -1.83 28.71
N GLU A 53 -16.36 -1.58 30.02
CA GLU A 53 -17.19 -0.50 30.59
C GLU A 53 -16.77 0.86 30.05
N PHE A 54 -15.47 1.13 29.96
CA PHE A 54 -14.94 2.36 29.40
C PHE A 54 -15.33 2.52 27.91
N ILE A 55 -15.24 1.45 27.13
CA ILE A 55 -15.66 1.42 25.72
C ILE A 55 -17.17 1.67 25.60
N THR A 56 -18.00 1.00 26.40
CA THR A 56 -19.45 1.19 26.36
C THR A 56 -19.83 2.63 26.69
N PHE A 57 -19.27 3.17 27.77
CA PHE A 57 -19.55 4.55 28.20
C PHE A 57 -19.23 5.56 27.10
N TYR A 58 -18.04 5.50 26.51
CA TYR A 58 -17.67 6.44 25.44
C TYR A 58 -18.35 6.16 24.11
N GLY A 59 -18.89 4.96 23.88
CA GLY A 59 -19.73 4.68 22.72
C GLY A 59 -21.06 5.44 22.78
N GLU A 60 -21.68 5.45 23.95
CA GLU A 60 -22.92 6.18 24.23
C GLU A 60 -22.70 7.70 24.26
N HIS A 61 -21.56 8.14 24.80
CA HIS A 61 -21.22 9.56 25.01
C HIS A 61 -20.21 10.09 23.98
N ARG A 62 -20.11 9.46 22.80
CA ARG A 62 -19.11 9.84 21.78
C ARG A 62 -19.24 11.28 21.30
N HIS A 63 -20.45 11.84 21.37
CA HIS A 63 -20.76 13.21 20.97
C HIS A 63 -20.47 14.25 22.07
N ASP A 64 -20.13 13.80 23.28
CA ASP A 64 -19.79 14.67 24.43
C ASP A 64 -18.27 14.95 24.51
N VAL A 65 -17.49 14.35 23.60
CA VAL A 65 -16.06 14.62 23.45
C VAL A 65 -15.88 15.91 22.64
N GLU A 66 -14.85 16.70 22.93
CA GLU A 66 -14.62 18.02 22.32
C GLU A 66 -14.37 17.94 20.80
N HIS A 67 -14.14 16.73 20.29
CA HIS A 67 -13.91 16.41 18.90
C HIS A 67 -14.54 15.05 18.58
N GLU A 68 -14.82 14.82 17.29
CA GLU A 68 -15.32 13.53 16.82
C GLU A 68 -14.30 12.41 17.12
N ILE A 69 -14.78 11.28 17.64
CA ILE A 69 -14.00 10.07 17.88
C ILE A 69 -14.59 8.88 17.13
N ASP A 70 -13.73 8.02 16.57
CA ASP A 70 -14.13 6.80 15.86
C ASP A 70 -14.10 5.54 16.74
N GLY A 71 -13.67 5.67 18.00
CA GLY A 71 -13.47 4.55 18.90
C GLY A 71 -12.60 4.86 20.10
N VAL A 72 -12.14 3.80 20.76
CA VAL A 72 -11.20 3.84 21.88
C VAL A 72 -9.99 2.95 21.55
N VAL A 73 -8.79 3.45 21.83
CA VAL A 73 -7.56 2.66 21.68
C VAL A 73 -7.19 1.99 23.00
N VAL A 74 -7.16 0.67 23.02
CA VAL A 74 -6.71 -0.13 24.16
C VAL A 74 -5.24 -0.49 23.96
N LYS A 75 -4.40 -0.22 24.97
CA LYS A 75 -2.95 -0.48 24.94
C LYS A 75 -2.55 -1.24 26.19
N VAL A 76 -1.64 -2.20 26.06
CA VAL A 76 -0.94 -2.80 27.21
C VAL A 76 -0.09 -1.72 27.87
N ASP A 77 -0.25 -1.50 29.18
CA ASP A 77 0.44 -0.41 29.87
C ASP A 77 1.95 -0.70 30.05
N GLU A 78 2.32 -1.92 30.42
CA GLU A 78 3.71 -2.28 30.66
C GLU A 78 4.57 -2.31 29.39
N VAL A 79 5.61 -1.47 29.34
CA VAL A 79 6.49 -1.34 28.16
C VAL A 79 7.27 -2.63 27.88
N ALA A 80 7.65 -3.38 28.92
CA ALA A 80 8.33 -4.66 28.76
C ALA A 80 7.46 -5.69 28.01
N LEU A 81 6.15 -5.72 28.29
CA LEU A 81 5.21 -6.59 27.57
C LEU A 81 4.98 -6.12 26.13
N GLN A 82 4.91 -4.80 25.89
CA GLN A 82 4.83 -4.26 24.53
C GLN A 82 6.00 -4.74 23.65
N ARG A 83 7.24 -4.67 24.18
CA ARG A 83 8.45 -5.14 23.49
C ARG A 83 8.38 -6.63 23.16
N ARG A 84 7.92 -7.46 24.10
CA ARG A 84 7.76 -8.91 23.91
C ARG A 84 6.69 -9.27 22.87
N LEU A 85 5.60 -8.51 22.83
CA LEU A 85 4.50 -8.72 21.87
C LEU A 85 4.93 -8.32 20.45
N GLY A 86 5.72 -7.26 20.32
CA GLY A 86 6.25 -6.77 19.04
C GLY A 86 5.18 -6.22 18.11
N SER A 87 5.44 -6.25 16.81
CA SER A 87 4.56 -5.76 15.75
C SER A 87 4.42 -6.75 14.59
N THR A 88 3.35 -6.57 13.83
CA THR A 88 3.21 -7.12 12.47
C THR A 88 3.83 -6.16 11.46
N SER A 89 3.75 -6.47 10.17
CA SER A 89 4.20 -5.56 9.09
C SER A 89 3.45 -4.23 9.03
N ARG A 90 2.31 -4.08 9.72
CA ARG A 90 1.48 -2.87 9.66
C ARG A 90 1.06 -2.30 11.02
N ALA A 91 1.02 -3.11 12.08
CA ALA A 91 0.46 -2.69 13.36
C ALA A 91 1.12 -3.36 14.57
N PRO A 92 1.22 -2.69 15.73
CA PRO A 92 1.68 -3.30 16.98
C PRO A 92 0.72 -4.41 17.46
N ARG A 93 1.26 -5.43 18.15
CA ARG A 93 0.45 -6.53 18.72
C ARG A 93 -0.08 -6.22 20.13
N TRP A 94 0.38 -5.14 20.73
CA TRP A 94 0.08 -4.71 22.10
C TRP A 94 -0.94 -3.57 22.19
N ALA A 95 -1.47 -3.11 21.05
CA ALA A 95 -2.51 -2.09 20.99
C ALA A 95 -3.56 -2.44 19.94
N ILE A 96 -4.81 -2.06 20.22
CA ILE A 96 -5.94 -2.25 19.30
C ILE A 96 -6.88 -1.05 19.37
N ALA A 97 -7.36 -0.60 18.21
CA ALA A 97 -8.44 0.39 18.12
C ALA A 97 -9.79 -0.35 18.11
N PHE A 98 -10.57 -0.15 19.17
CA PHE A 98 -11.95 -0.59 19.23
C PHE A 98 -12.83 0.49 18.59
N LYS A 99 -13.20 0.29 17.32
CA LYS A 99 -14.03 1.24 16.59
C LYS A 99 -15.51 1.08 16.93
N TYR A 100 -16.22 2.19 17.08
CA TYR A 100 -17.66 2.17 17.25
C TYR A 100 -18.38 1.86 15.92
N PRO A 101 -19.63 1.39 15.97
CA PRO A 101 -20.45 1.30 14.77
C PRO A 101 -20.51 2.66 14.08
N PRO A 102 -20.13 2.73 12.79
CA PRO A 102 -20.18 3.96 12.01
C PRO A 102 -21.62 4.47 11.95
N GLU A 103 -21.76 5.79 11.77
CA GLU A 103 -23.07 6.41 11.54
C GLU A 103 -23.71 5.90 10.25
N GLU A 104 -24.96 5.44 10.37
CA GLU A 104 -25.82 5.08 9.25
C GLU A 104 -26.80 6.21 9.00
N VAL A 105 -26.85 6.70 7.76
CA VAL A 105 -27.81 7.71 7.33
C VAL A 105 -28.54 7.25 6.09
N ASN A 106 -29.72 7.81 5.85
CA ASN A 106 -30.46 7.56 4.62
C ASN A 106 -30.04 8.57 3.55
N ALA A 107 -29.70 8.07 2.36
CA ALA A 107 -29.37 8.88 1.19
C ALA A 107 -30.25 8.50 0.00
N LYS A 108 -30.58 9.46 -0.86
CA LYS A 108 -31.26 9.17 -2.12
C LYS A 108 -30.24 8.69 -3.14
N LEU A 109 -30.41 7.47 -3.66
CA LEU A 109 -29.61 6.92 -4.74
C LEU A 109 -30.16 7.43 -6.08
N LEU A 110 -29.37 8.23 -6.78
CA LEU A 110 -29.73 8.81 -8.07
C LEU A 110 -29.47 7.85 -9.22
N ASP A 111 -28.30 7.21 -9.21
CA ASP A 111 -27.82 6.37 -10.30
C ASP A 111 -26.83 5.31 -9.78
N ILE A 112 -26.61 4.24 -10.53
CA ILE A 112 -25.53 3.29 -10.29
C ILE A 112 -24.66 3.27 -11.54
N ARG A 113 -23.45 3.79 -11.41
CA ARG A 113 -22.45 3.85 -12.48
C ARG A 113 -21.36 2.83 -12.24
N VAL A 114 -20.50 2.64 -13.23
CA VAL A 114 -19.33 1.77 -13.11
C VAL A 114 -18.06 2.53 -13.39
N ASN A 115 -17.00 2.17 -12.67
CA ASN A 115 -15.64 2.65 -12.94
C ASN A 115 -14.77 1.51 -13.45
N VAL A 116 -13.94 1.77 -14.46
CA VAL A 116 -13.00 0.79 -14.99
C VAL A 116 -11.63 1.04 -14.35
N GLY A 117 -11.20 0.14 -13.47
CA GLY A 117 -9.93 0.28 -12.77
C GLY A 117 -8.72 -0.13 -13.61
N ARG A 118 -7.53 0.14 -13.07
CA ARG A 118 -6.20 -0.18 -13.66
C ARG A 118 -6.04 -1.56 -14.29
N THR A 119 -6.63 -2.59 -13.68
CA THR A 119 -6.55 -3.99 -14.12
C THR A 119 -7.75 -4.44 -14.96
N GLY A 120 -8.50 -3.48 -15.50
CA GLY A 120 -9.71 -3.69 -16.27
C GLY A 120 -10.95 -4.00 -15.43
N ARG A 121 -10.83 -4.21 -14.11
CA ARG A 121 -11.98 -4.49 -13.24
C ARG A 121 -13.02 -3.38 -13.32
N VAL A 122 -14.24 -3.74 -13.71
CA VAL A 122 -15.37 -2.83 -13.77
C VAL A 122 -16.14 -2.91 -12.46
N THR A 123 -16.11 -1.81 -11.70
CA THR A 123 -16.59 -1.75 -10.31
C THR A 123 -17.81 -0.84 -10.23
N PRO A 124 -19.00 -1.32 -9.82
CA PRO A 124 -20.16 -0.47 -9.64
C PRO A 124 -20.04 0.41 -8.39
N TYR A 125 -20.57 1.62 -8.48
CA TYR A 125 -20.69 2.57 -7.38
C TYR A 125 -22.01 3.33 -7.50
N GLY A 126 -22.61 3.64 -6.35
CA GLY A 126 -23.83 4.43 -6.29
C GLY A 126 -23.50 5.92 -6.32
N VAL A 127 -24.25 6.66 -7.13
CA VAL A 127 -24.27 8.13 -7.18
C VAL A 127 -25.48 8.59 -6.41
N MET A 128 -25.27 9.39 -5.37
CA MET A 128 -26.30 9.79 -4.41
C MET A 128 -26.47 11.30 -4.38
N GLU A 129 -27.60 11.76 -3.86
CA GLU A 129 -27.73 13.15 -3.45
C GLU A 129 -26.67 13.49 -2.39
N PRO A 130 -26.06 14.70 -2.41
CA PRO A 130 -25.04 15.09 -1.45
C PRO A 130 -25.54 14.93 -0.01
N THR A 131 -25.02 13.92 0.70
CA THR A 131 -25.51 13.52 2.03
C THR A 131 -24.38 13.60 3.05
N ARG A 132 -24.62 14.22 4.20
CA ARG A 132 -23.61 14.33 5.27
C ARG A 132 -23.56 13.05 6.09
N VAL A 133 -22.38 12.44 6.21
CA VAL A 133 -22.12 11.21 6.97
C VAL A 133 -20.83 11.40 7.76
N ALA A 134 -20.84 11.27 9.08
CA ALA A 134 -19.65 11.40 9.94
C ALA A 134 -18.77 12.60 9.51
N GLY A 135 -19.33 13.80 9.65
CA GLY A 135 -18.61 15.06 9.40
C GLY A 135 -18.45 15.52 7.94
N SER A 136 -18.52 14.63 6.93
CA SER A 136 -18.31 15.01 5.51
C SER A 136 -19.48 14.69 4.59
N THR A 137 -19.60 15.43 3.49
CA THR A 137 -20.55 15.15 2.42
C THR A 137 -20.07 13.99 1.56
N VAL A 138 -20.96 13.06 1.27
CA VAL A 138 -20.75 11.91 0.40
C VAL A 138 -21.73 11.97 -0.76
N GLU A 139 -21.22 11.85 -1.98
CA GLU A 139 -22.00 11.78 -3.22
C GLU A 139 -21.81 10.44 -3.94
N ASN A 140 -20.74 9.72 -3.62
CA ASN A 140 -20.41 8.45 -4.25
C ASN A 140 -20.05 7.41 -3.19
N ALA A 141 -20.54 6.18 -3.35
CA ALA A 141 -20.24 5.06 -2.45
C ALA A 141 -20.07 3.76 -3.24
N THR A 142 -19.13 2.92 -2.80
CA THR A 142 -18.86 1.65 -3.48
C THR A 142 -20.02 0.66 -3.33
N LEU A 143 -20.28 -0.11 -4.39
CA LEU A 143 -21.16 -1.28 -4.36
C LEU A 143 -20.39 -2.59 -4.53
N HIS A 144 -19.05 -2.52 -4.51
CA HIS A 144 -18.08 -3.62 -4.65
C HIS A 144 -18.10 -4.35 -6.00
N ASN A 145 -19.19 -5.04 -6.34
CA ASN A 145 -19.32 -5.81 -7.59
C ASN A 145 -20.80 -6.04 -7.93
N ALA A 146 -21.07 -6.55 -9.14
CA ALA A 146 -22.43 -6.76 -9.62
C ALA A 146 -23.24 -7.74 -8.77
N HIS A 147 -22.59 -8.77 -8.22
CA HIS A 147 -23.25 -9.73 -7.32
C HIS A 147 -23.72 -9.07 -6.02
N GLU A 148 -22.94 -8.14 -5.47
CA GLU A 148 -23.31 -7.39 -4.28
C GLU A 148 -24.47 -6.43 -4.54
N VAL A 149 -24.51 -5.77 -5.71
CA VAL A 149 -25.67 -4.95 -6.11
C VAL A 149 -26.94 -5.80 -6.14
N LYS A 150 -26.87 -6.98 -6.79
CA LYS A 150 -27.99 -7.91 -6.90
C LYS A 150 -28.40 -8.51 -5.54
N ARG A 151 -27.43 -8.91 -4.73
CA ARG A 151 -27.66 -9.50 -3.39
C ARG A 151 -28.34 -8.49 -2.45
N LYS A 152 -27.94 -7.22 -2.52
CA LYS A 152 -28.54 -6.13 -1.74
C LYS A 152 -29.84 -5.62 -2.36
N ASP A 153 -30.16 -6.01 -3.59
CA ASP A 153 -31.30 -5.51 -4.40
C ASP A 153 -31.35 -3.98 -4.42
N VAL A 154 -30.22 -3.31 -4.63
CA VAL A 154 -30.14 -1.84 -4.68
C VAL A 154 -30.45 -1.35 -6.09
N ARG A 155 -31.35 -0.38 -6.22
CA ARG A 155 -31.83 0.12 -7.52
C ARG A 155 -31.72 1.64 -7.61
N PRO A 156 -31.34 2.21 -8.77
CA PRO A 156 -31.43 3.65 -8.99
C PRO A 156 -32.81 4.19 -8.61
N GLY A 157 -32.85 5.27 -7.83
CA GLY A 157 -34.07 5.82 -7.25
C GLY A 157 -34.40 5.35 -5.83
N ASP A 158 -33.71 4.35 -5.28
CA ASP A 158 -33.91 3.92 -3.89
C ASP A 158 -33.52 5.01 -2.88
N THR A 159 -34.14 4.96 -1.69
CA THR A 159 -33.50 5.49 -0.48
C THR A 159 -32.62 4.38 0.09
N VAL A 160 -31.33 4.64 0.24
CA VAL A 160 -30.34 3.65 0.68
C VAL A 160 -29.76 3.99 2.04
N ILE A 161 -29.37 2.97 2.79
CA ILE A 161 -28.62 3.10 4.03
C ILE A 161 -27.15 3.25 3.67
N LEU A 162 -26.60 4.41 3.99
CA LEU A 162 -25.23 4.84 3.71
C LEU A 162 -24.45 4.96 5.01
N ARG A 163 -23.22 4.45 5.01
CA ARG A 163 -22.26 4.64 6.12
C ARG A 163 -20.84 4.78 5.61
N LYS A 164 -19.90 5.11 6.51
CA LYS A 164 -18.46 5.05 6.22
C LYS A 164 -17.80 3.87 6.95
N ALA A 165 -17.32 2.89 6.19
CA ALA A 165 -16.50 1.82 6.74
C ALA A 165 -15.20 2.39 7.33
N GLY A 166 -14.97 2.11 8.62
CA GLY A 166 -13.81 2.61 9.36
C GLY A 166 -13.71 4.14 9.41
N ASP A 167 -14.84 4.84 9.24
CA ASP A 167 -15.02 6.29 9.17
C ASP A 167 -14.35 7.01 7.98
N VAL A 168 -13.90 6.25 6.97
CA VAL A 168 -13.24 6.81 5.78
C VAL A 168 -13.97 6.47 4.48
N ILE A 169 -14.29 5.20 4.24
CA ILE A 169 -14.75 4.75 2.91
C ILE A 169 -16.28 4.62 2.90
N PRO A 170 -17.00 5.42 2.10
CA PRO A 170 -18.46 5.31 2.02
C PRO A 170 -18.90 4.01 1.34
N GLU A 171 -19.87 3.31 1.95
CA GLU A 171 -20.46 2.09 1.43
C GLU A 171 -22.00 2.09 1.58
N ILE A 172 -22.69 1.54 0.59
CA ILE A 172 -24.14 1.33 0.61
C ILE A 172 -24.42 -0.05 1.22
N LEU A 173 -25.21 -0.09 2.30
CA LEU A 173 -25.58 -1.35 2.95
C LEU A 173 -26.74 -2.06 2.27
N GLY A 174 -27.71 -1.29 1.79
CA GLY A 174 -28.90 -1.79 1.14
C GLY A 174 -29.99 -0.71 1.07
N PRO A 175 -31.13 -1.04 0.45
CA PRO A 175 -32.27 -0.15 0.35
C PRO A 175 -33.05 -0.09 1.67
N VAL A 176 -33.64 1.07 1.95
CA VAL A 176 -34.71 1.20 2.94
C VAL A 176 -36.01 0.78 2.26
N LEU A 177 -36.31 -0.52 2.29
CA LEU A 177 -37.44 -1.11 1.54
C LEU A 177 -38.78 -0.44 1.82
N ALA A 178 -39.02 0.02 3.05
CA ALA A 178 -40.25 0.72 3.43
C ALA A 178 -40.44 2.08 2.71
N LEU A 179 -39.37 2.66 2.16
CA LEU A 179 -39.36 3.93 1.44
C LEU A 179 -39.17 3.75 -0.07
N ARG A 180 -39.11 2.51 -0.57
CA ARG A 180 -38.88 2.22 -1.99
C ARG A 180 -40.07 2.71 -2.83
N PRO A 181 -39.84 3.58 -3.83
CA PRO A 181 -40.85 3.89 -4.85
C PRO A 181 -41.29 2.64 -5.62
N GLU A 182 -42.56 2.57 -5.99
CA GLU A 182 -43.05 1.49 -6.85
C GLU A 182 -42.45 1.57 -8.27
N GLY A 183 -42.17 0.41 -8.86
CA GLY A 183 -41.76 0.30 -10.27
C GLY A 183 -40.29 0.56 -10.59
N LEU A 184 -39.40 0.66 -9.59
CA LEU A 184 -37.96 0.79 -9.85
C LEU A 184 -37.39 -0.46 -10.54
N ALA A 185 -36.72 -0.26 -11.68
CA ALA A 185 -36.06 -1.32 -12.44
C ALA A 185 -34.81 -1.86 -11.69
N GLU A 186 -34.56 -3.17 -11.82
CA GLU A 186 -33.31 -3.77 -11.33
C GLU A 186 -32.12 -3.22 -12.13
N TRP A 187 -31.03 -2.93 -11.45
CA TRP A 187 -29.80 -2.51 -12.13
C TRP A 187 -29.08 -3.72 -12.72
N VAL A 188 -28.60 -3.57 -13.95
CA VAL A 188 -27.88 -4.62 -14.67
C VAL A 188 -26.47 -4.13 -14.97
N MET A 189 -25.49 -4.99 -14.69
CA MET A 189 -24.09 -4.72 -15.03
C MET A 189 -23.94 -4.56 -16.54
N PRO A 190 -23.25 -3.51 -17.04
CA PRO A 190 -23.01 -3.38 -18.47
C PRO A 190 -22.21 -4.57 -19.00
N THR A 191 -22.51 -5.01 -20.22
CA THR A 191 -21.78 -6.10 -20.90
C THR A 191 -20.60 -5.58 -21.72
N GLU A 192 -20.55 -4.27 -21.97
CA GLU A 192 -19.48 -3.59 -22.69
C GLU A 192 -18.81 -2.56 -21.78
N CYS A 193 -17.50 -2.37 -22.00
CA CYS A 193 -16.73 -1.38 -21.26
C CYS A 193 -17.21 0.03 -21.60
N PRO A 194 -17.63 0.86 -20.63
CA PRO A 194 -18.13 2.22 -20.91
C PRO A 194 -17.05 3.16 -21.47
N GLU A 195 -15.78 2.77 -21.37
CA GLU A 195 -14.63 3.60 -21.76
C GLU A 195 -14.07 3.24 -23.14
N CYS A 196 -14.34 2.04 -23.65
CA CYS A 196 -13.80 1.61 -24.96
C CYS A 196 -14.70 0.67 -25.77
N GLY A 197 -15.91 0.35 -25.29
CA GLY A 197 -16.87 -0.53 -25.98
C GLY A 197 -16.49 -2.01 -26.05
N THR A 198 -15.31 -2.42 -25.55
CA THR A 198 -14.90 -3.82 -25.56
C THR A 198 -15.81 -4.66 -24.66
N SER A 199 -16.25 -5.83 -25.12
CA SER A 199 -17.05 -6.76 -24.31
C SER A 199 -16.30 -7.15 -23.03
N LEU A 200 -17.01 -7.05 -21.90
CA LEU A 200 -16.47 -7.41 -20.60
C LEU A 200 -16.53 -8.92 -20.41
N VAL A 201 -15.48 -9.46 -19.78
CA VAL A 201 -15.33 -10.90 -19.57
C VAL A 201 -14.92 -11.22 -18.14
N GLU A 202 -15.29 -12.40 -17.67
CA GLU A 202 -14.65 -13.05 -16.54
C GLU A 202 -13.31 -13.61 -17.02
N GLN A 203 -12.19 -13.16 -16.43
CA GLN A 203 -10.85 -13.55 -16.93
C GLN A 203 -10.37 -14.88 -16.37
N LYS A 204 -11.01 -15.40 -15.32
CA LYS A 204 -10.73 -16.71 -14.73
C LYS A 204 -12.06 -17.38 -14.38
N GLU A 205 -12.08 -18.70 -14.40
CA GLU A 205 -13.25 -19.46 -13.94
C GLU A 205 -13.55 -19.12 -12.47
N GLY A 206 -14.78 -18.67 -12.19
CA GLY A 206 -15.20 -18.24 -10.85
C GLY A 206 -14.87 -16.78 -10.49
N ASP A 207 -14.33 -15.97 -11.41
CA ASP A 207 -14.12 -14.54 -11.20
C ASP A 207 -15.48 -13.83 -11.13
N LYS A 208 -15.85 -13.30 -9.97
CA LYS A 208 -17.13 -12.59 -9.77
C LYS A 208 -17.17 -11.19 -10.41
N ASP A 209 -16.01 -10.72 -10.85
CA ASP A 209 -15.80 -9.38 -11.37
C ASP A 209 -15.68 -9.43 -12.90
N LEU A 210 -16.50 -8.65 -13.60
CA LEU A 210 -16.31 -8.42 -15.03
C LEU A 210 -15.13 -7.48 -15.27
N ARG A 211 -14.32 -7.79 -16.27
CA ARG A 211 -13.12 -7.03 -16.62
C ARG A 211 -13.10 -6.65 -18.10
N CYS A 212 -12.57 -5.48 -18.39
CA CYS A 212 -12.23 -5.07 -19.75
C CYS A 212 -10.91 -5.75 -20.16
N PRO A 213 -10.91 -6.65 -21.16
CA PRO A 213 -9.70 -7.35 -21.61
C PRO A 213 -8.77 -6.49 -22.48
N ASN A 214 -9.21 -5.31 -22.90
CA ASN A 214 -8.41 -4.36 -23.68
C ASN A 214 -7.40 -3.62 -22.79
N HIS A 215 -6.43 -4.37 -22.25
CA HIS A 215 -5.45 -3.85 -21.30
C HIS A 215 -4.56 -2.77 -21.93
N GLN A 216 -4.12 -2.95 -23.17
CA GLN A 216 -3.19 -2.03 -23.80
C GLN A 216 -3.82 -0.66 -24.10
N ARG A 217 -5.05 -0.62 -24.62
CA ARG A 217 -5.61 0.60 -25.25
C ARG A 217 -6.86 1.16 -24.59
N CYS A 218 -7.46 0.49 -23.59
CA CYS A 218 -8.62 1.04 -22.90
C CYS A 218 -8.24 2.38 -22.22
N PRO A 219 -8.87 3.52 -22.56
CA PRO A 219 -8.48 4.83 -22.06
C PRO A 219 -8.44 4.91 -20.53
N ALA A 220 -9.44 4.32 -19.85
CA ALA A 220 -9.43 4.21 -18.41
C ALA A 220 -8.25 3.42 -17.85
N GLN A 221 -7.93 2.26 -18.44
CA GLN A 221 -6.81 1.45 -17.94
C GLN A 221 -5.47 2.19 -18.13
N VAL A 222 -5.27 2.86 -19.27
CA VAL A 222 -4.08 3.67 -19.53
C VAL A 222 -3.98 4.81 -18.51
N ARG A 223 -5.05 5.59 -18.33
CA ARG A 223 -5.15 6.66 -17.33
C ARG A 223 -4.81 6.19 -15.92
N GLU A 224 -5.41 5.08 -15.50
CA GLU A 224 -5.20 4.49 -14.18
C GLU A 224 -3.76 3.96 -14.01
N ARG A 225 -3.12 3.44 -15.06
CA ARG A 225 -1.70 3.03 -15.01
C ARG A 225 -0.78 4.24 -14.92
N VAL A 226 -1.00 5.28 -15.73
CA VAL A 226 -0.26 6.55 -15.66
C VAL A 226 -0.35 7.15 -14.25
N PHE A 227 -1.56 7.23 -13.69
CA PHE A 227 -1.75 7.72 -12.33
C PHE A 227 -1.08 6.81 -11.27
N HIS A 228 -1.11 5.50 -11.47
CA HIS A 228 -0.47 4.55 -10.56
C HIS A 228 1.06 4.68 -10.53
N VAL A 229 1.71 4.93 -11.67
CA VAL A 229 3.17 5.18 -11.73
C VAL A 229 3.57 6.34 -10.82
N ALA A 230 2.76 7.40 -10.76
CA ALA A 230 3.00 8.57 -9.91
C ALA A 230 2.80 8.34 -8.41
N GLY A 231 2.11 7.26 -8.02
CA GLY A 231 1.73 7.02 -6.64
C GLY A 231 2.93 6.93 -5.67
N ARG A 232 2.72 7.29 -4.41
CA ARG A 232 3.76 7.24 -3.34
C ARG A 232 4.38 5.86 -3.15
N GLY A 233 3.63 4.80 -3.47
CA GLY A 233 4.10 3.41 -3.41
C GLY A 233 4.90 2.95 -4.64
N ALA A 234 4.94 3.77 -5.68
CA ALA A 234 5.68 3.60 -6.92
C ALA A 234 6.75 4.70 -7.00
N PHE A 235 6.79 5.52 -8.06
CA PHE A 235 7.83 6.53 -8.25
C PHE A 235 7.68 7.79 -7.40
N ASP A 236 6.52 8.01 -6.75
CA ASP A 236 6.27 9.19 -5.91
C ASP A 236 6.51 10.51 -6.67
N ILE A 237 5.81 10.66 -7.80
CA ILE A 237 5.95 11.78 -8.73
C ILE A 237 5.01 12.91 -8.28
N GLU A 238 5.59 13.97 -7.72
CA GLU A 238 4.81 15.14 -7.33
C GLU A 238 4.35 15.93 -8.55
N GLY A 239 3.12 16.44 -8.50
CA GLY A 239 2.51 17.18 -9.62
C GLY A 239 1.80 16.30 -10.65
N LEU A 240 1.99 14.97 -10.61
CA LEU A 240 1.26 14.01 -11.46
C LEU A 240 0.08 13.38 -10.71
N GLY A 241 -0.93 14.20 -10.38
CA GLY A 241 -2.21 13.75 -9.86
C GLY A 241 -3.14 13.15 -10.94
N TYR A 242 -4.36 12.77 -10.54
CA TYR A 242 -5.34 12.17 -11.47
C TYR A 242 -5.69 13.11 -12.65
N GLU A 243 -6.02 14.37 -12.35
CA GLU A 243 -6.30 15.40 -13.38
C GLU A 243 -5.10 15.67 -14.29
N ALA A 244 -3.87 15.56 -13.76
CA ALA A 244 -2.65 15.69 -14.53
C ALA A 244 -2.48 14.52 -15.50
N ALA A 245 -2.71 13.28 -15.05
CA ALA A 245 -2.68 12.10 -15.91
C ALA A 245 -3.71 12.20 -17.06
N VAL A 246 -4.94 12.64 -16.74
CA VAL A 246 -5.98 12.92 -17.75
C VAL A 246 -5.49 13.98 -18.75
N ALA A 247 -5.02 15.13 -18.27
CA ALA A 247 -4.61 16.23 -19.13
C ALA A 247 -3.45 15.86 -20.07
N LEU A 248 -2.50 15.04 -19.63
CA LEU A 248 -1.40 14.58 -20.49
C LEU A 248 -1.89 13.64 -21.60
N LEU A 249 -2.80 12.71 -21.27
CA LEU A 249 -3.36 11.76 -22.23
C LEU A 249 -4.29 12.44 -23.23
N ASP A 250 -5.20 13.31 -22.74
CA ASP A 250 -6.17 14.04 -23.59
C ASP A 250 -5.47 14.99 -24.57
N ALA A 251 -4.35 15.59 -24.15
CA ALA A 251 -3.53 16.43 -25.02
C ALA A 251 -2.65 15.63 -26.00
N GLY A 252 -2.56 14.30 -25.84
CA GLY A 252 -1.64 13.46 -26.60
C GLY A 252 -0.17 13.72 -26.27
N ALA A 253 0.13 14.36 -25.12
CA ALA A 253 1.50 14.59 -24.66
C ALA A 253 2.20 13.28 -24.31
N ILE A 254 1.43 12.27 -23.89
CA ILE A 254 1.85 10.88 -23.72
C ILE A 254 0.79 9.96 -24.33
N ALA A 255 1.19 8.80 -24.85
CA ALA A 255 0.25 7.76 -25.28
C ALA A 255 -0.04 6.76 -24.16
N ASN A 256 0.97 6.48 -23.32
CA ASN A 256 0.84 5.60 -22.16
C ASN A 256 1.91 5.89 -21.10
N GLU A 257 1.94 5.08 -20.04
CA GLU A 257 2.88 5.20 -18.92
C GLU A 257 4.36 5.06 -19.30
N GLY A 258 4.67 4.42 -20.43
CA GLY A 258 6.02 4.29 -20.96
C GLY A 258 6.66 5.62 -21.36
N ASP A 259 5.84 6.61 -21.76
CA ASP A 259 6.33 7.88 -22.29
C ASP A 259 6.65 8.91 -21.17
N LEU A 260 6.28 8.61 -19.91
CA LEU A 260 6.35 9.58 -18.81
C LEU A 260 7.74 10.15 -18.56
N PHE A 261 8.79 9.33 -18.63
CA PHE A 261 10.15 9.77 -18.31
C PHE A 261 10.89 10.41 -19.49
N ASP A 262 10.31 10.34 -20.69
CA ASP A 262 10.78 11.00 -21.92
C ASP A 262 10.00 12.31 -22.19
N LEU A 263 8.99 12.61 -21.37
CA LEU A 263 8.18 13.82 -21.49
C LEU A 263 9.05 15.08 -21.42
N ASP A 264 9.00 15.89 -22.47
CA ASP A 264 9.78 17.11 -22.61
C ASP A 264 8.90 18.38 -22.57
N ALA A 265 9.54 19.54 -22.60
CA ALA A 265 8.84 20.82 -22.56
C ALA A 265 7.90 21.03 -23.78
N PRO A 266 8.32 20.76 -25.04
CA PRO A 266 7.43 20.79 -26.20
C PRO A 266 6.16 19.95 -26.05
N ALA A 267 6.28 18.68 -25.63
CA ALA A 267 5.13 17.81 -25.42
C ALA A 267 4.22 18.34 -24.31
N LEU A 268 4.79 18.80 -23.20
CA LEU A 268 4.02 19.33 -22.07
C LEU A 268 3.28 20.63 -22.39
N LEU A 269 3.78 21.44 -23.33
CA LEU A 269 3.10 22.65 -23.82
C LEU A 269 1.80 22.35 -24.57
N THR A 270 1.58 21.11 -25.02
CA THR A 270 0.30 20.70 -25.63
C THR A 270 -0.82 20.56 -24.61
N ALA A 271 -0.49 20.39 -23.32
CA ALA A 271 -1.45 20.15 -22.24
C ALA A 271 -1.77 21.46 -21.48
N PRO A 272 -2.96 22.06 -21.66
CA PRO A 272 -3.27 23.40 -21.14
C PRO A 272 -3.07 23.54 -19.62
N LEU A 273 -3.34 22.47 -18.86
CA LEU A 273 -3.17 22.41 -17.41
C LEU A 273 -1.77 22.81 -16.94
N PHE A 274 -0.73 22.57 -17.76
CA PHE A 274 0.66 22.83 -17.43
C PHE A 274 1.20 24.12 -18.05
N THR A 275 0.37 24.88 -18.74
CA THR A 275 0.78 26.10 -19.45
C THR A 275 0.30 27.37 -18.77
N ARG A 276 0.88 28.50 -19.17
CA ARG A 276 0.46 29.86 -18.84
C ARG A 276 0.53 30.72 -20.09
N ALA A 277 -0.17 31.85 -20.05
CA ALA A 277 -0.02 32.88 -21.06
C ALA A 277 1.43 33.43 -21.12
N PRO A 278 1.90 33.80 -22.32
CA PRO A 278 3.20 34.45 -22.48
C PRO A 278 3.22 35.80 -21.77
N LYS A 279 4.37 36.14 -21.18
CA LYS A 279 4.67 37.48 -20.70
C LYS A 279 5.28 38.31 -21.83
N LYS A 280 5.44 39.62 -21.59
CA LYS A 280 6.05 40.53 -22.57
C LYS A 280 7.44 40.04 -22.98
N GLY A 281 7.60 39.70 -24.26
CA GLY A 281 8.86 39.18 -24.83
C GLY A 281 8.91 37.66 -24.99
N GLU A 282 7.86 36.93 -24.60
CA GLU A 282 7.70 35.49 -24.88
C GLU A 282 6.71 35.28 -26.04
N GLU A 283 6.91 34.24 -26.84
CA GLU A 283 5.98 33.83 -27.91
C GLU A 283 5.36 32.47 -27.60
N GLY A 284 4.06 32.32 -27.90
CA GLY A 284 3.31 31.08 -27.67
C GLY A 284 3.05 30.73 -26.20
N PRO A 285 2.31 29.64 -25.93
CA PRO A 285 2.13 29.11 -24.59
C PRO A 285 3.47 28.84 -23.91
N GLN A 286 3.55 29.12 -22.61
CA GLN A 286 4.76 28.91 -21.82
C GLN A 286 4.47 27.92 -20.70
N LEU A 287 5.47 27.20 -20.22
CA LEU A 287 5.27 26.33 -19.06
C LEU A 287 4.90 27.17 -17.83
N SER A 288 3.88 26.70 -17.13
CA SER A 288 3.54 27.17 -15.79
C SER A 288 4.59 26.68 -14.78
N ALA A 289 4.56 27.23 -13.56
CA ALA A 289 5.40 26.73 -12.47
C ALA A 289 5.12 25.25 -12.16
N ASN A 290 3.87 24.78 -12.34
CA ASN A 290 3.53 23.38 -12.16
C ASN A 290 4.08 22.50 -13.29
N GLY A 291 4.06 23.00 -14.53
CA GLY A 291 4.65 22.30 -15.68
C GLY A 291 6.16 22.10 -15.49
N GLN A 292 6.88 23.16 -15.12
CA GLN A 292 8.31 23.06 -14.83
C GLN A 292 8.59 22.07 -13.67
N ARG A 293 7.84 22.18 -12.57
CA ARG A 293 7.99 21.26 -11.42
C ARG A 293 7.75 19.80 -11.80
N LEU A 294 6.81 19.51 -12.68
CA LEU A 294 6.56 18.15 -13.14
C LEU A 294 7.80 17.59 -13.86
N LEU A 295 8.38 18.35 -14.80
CA LEU A 295 9.59 17.94 -15.52
C LEU A 295 10.78 17.73 -14.55
N ASP A 296 10.98 18.67 -13.62
CA ASP A 296 12.04 18.56 -12.62
C ASP A 296 11.85 17.31 -11.73
N ASN A 297 10.60 17.02 -11.36
CA ASN A 297 10.28 15.87 -10.53
C ASN A 297 10.50 14.55 -11.31
N LEU A 298 10.02 14.45 -12.55
CA LEU A 298 10.25 13.32 -13.43
C LEU A 298 11.75 13.03 -13.60
N ALA A 299 12.56 14.06 -13.80
CA ALA A 299 14.02 13.92 -13.88
C ALA A 299 14.62 13.39 -12.57
N SER A 300 14.20 13.94 -11.42
CA SER A 300 14.70 13.51 -10.11
C SER A 300 14.29 12.08 -9.71
N ARG A 301 13.19 11.58 -10.29
CA ARG A 301 12.62 10.26 -9.98
C ARG A 301 13.07 9.15 -10.94
N LYS A 302 14.02 9.41 -11.84
CA LYS A 302 14.64 8.37 -12.66
C LYS A 302 15.45 7.37 -11.84
N THR A 303 15.99 7.81 -10.70
CA THR A 303 16.72 6.96 -9.76
C THR A 303 15.89 6.71 -8.50
N VAL A 304 15.19 5.59 -8.48
CA VAL A 304 14.46 5.09 -7.31
C VAL A 304 14.81 3.62 -7.09
N PRO A 305 14.64 3.08 -5.86
CA PRO A 305 14.83 1.66 -5.62
C PRO A 305 14.00 0.78 -6.58
N LEU A 306 14.59 -0.30 -7.08
CA LEU A 306 14.02 -1.21 -8.08
C LEU A 306 12.63 -1.71 -7.72
N TRP A 307 12.36 -1.96 -6.43
CA TRP A 307 11.04 -2.41 -5.99
C TRP A 307 9.93 -1.40 -6.31
N ARG A 308 10.22 -0.10 -6.37
CA ARG A 308 9.25 0.94 -6.79
C ARG A 308 8.95 0.86 -8.27
N VAL A 309 9.97 0.60 -9.09
CA VAL A 309 9.83 0.37 -10.53
C VAL A 309 8.93 -0.85 -10.76
N LEU A 310 9.18 -1.96 -10.07
CA LEU A 310 8.36 -3.18 -10.15
C LEU A 310 6.90 -2.94 -9.75
N VAL A 311 6.65 -2.15 -8.68
CA VAL A 311 5.28 -1.75 -8.32
C VAL A 311 4.64 -0.91 -9.42
N ALA A 312 5.38 0.00 -10.04
CA ALA A 312 4.89 0.90 -11.08
C ALA A 312 4.43 0.16 -12.35
N LEU A 313 5.08 -0.95 -12.70
CA LEU A 313 4.69 -1.83 -13.82
C LEU A 313 3.29 -2.45 -13.66
N SER A 314 2.70 -2.38 -12.45
CA SER A 314 1.34 -2.87 -12.20
C SER A 314 1.16 -4.36 -12.55
N ILE A 315 2.19 -5.18 -12.34
CA ILE A 315 2.10 -6.63 -12.50
C ILE A 315 1.08 -7.18 -11.50
N ARG A 316 0.18 -8.06 -11.95
CA ARG A 316 -0.87 -8.64 -11.09
C ARG A 316 -0.20 -9.36 -9.91
N HIS A 317 -0.77 -9.21 -8.71
CA HIS A 317 -0.25 -9.77 -7.45
C HIS A 317 1.09 -9.18 -6.94
N VAL A 318 1.83 -8.43 -7.76
CA VAL A 318 3.10 -7.80 -7.35
C VAL A 318 2.83 -6.47 -6.64
N GLY A 319 2.49 -6.56 -5.36
CA GLY A 319 2.45 -5.40 -4.46
C GLY A 319 3.84 -5.04 -3.88
N PRO A 320 3.94 -4.01 -3.03
CA PRO A 320 5.22 -3.56 -2.46
C PRO A 320 6.04 -4.65 -1.77
N THR A 321 5.38 -5.62 -1.10
CA THR A 321 6.05 -6.73 -0.43
C THR A 321 6.72 -7.67 -1.43
N ALA A 322 5.98 -8.14 -2.43
CA ALA A 322 6.52 -9.04 -3.48
C ALA A 322 7.57 -8.32 -4.34
N ALA A 323 7.32 -7.06 -4.69
CA ALA A 323 8.28 -6.24 -5.43
C ALA A 323 9.61 -6.06 -4.68
N ARG A 324 9.58 -5.86 -3.36
CA ARG A 324 10.80 -5.81 -2.54
C ARG A 324 11.51 -7.14 -2.52
N ALA A 325 10.79 -8.26 -2.35
CA ALA A 325 11.39 -9.59 -2.37
C ALA A 325 12.11 -9.86 -3.70
N LEU A 326 11.47 -9.54 -4.83
CA LEU A 326 12.05 -9.68 -6.16
C LEU A 326 13.26 -8.75 -6.36
N ALA A 327 13.13 -7.46 -6.01
CA ALA A 327 14.24 -6.51 -6.15
C ALA A 327 15.45 -6.92 -5.30
N THR A 328 15.22 -7.34 -4.06
CA THR A 328 16.24 -7.83 -3.14
C THR A 328 16.96 -9.08 -3.67
N GLU A 329 16.21 -10.06 -4.18
CA GLU A 329 16.80 -11.33 -4.62
C GLU A 329 17.57 -11.19 -5.94
N PHE A 330 17.03 -10.44 -6.90
CA PHE A 330 17.54 -10.42 -8.28
C PHE A 330 18.33 -9.14 -8.62
N GLY A 331 18.05 -8.02 -7.96
CA GLY A 331 18.80 -6.78 -8.07
C GLY A 331 18.68 -6.00 -9.38
N SER A 332 18.11 -6.57 -10.45
CA SER A 332 17.78 -5.86 -11.70
C SER A 332 16.56 -6.45 -12.41
N ILE A 333 15.92 -5.66 -13.29
CA ILE A 333 14.82 -6.16 -14.13
C ILE A 333 15.31 -7.27 -15.06
N GLU A 334 16.51 -7.17 -15.61
CA GLU A 334 17.09 -8.19 -16.50
C GLU A 334 17.26 -9.53 -15.78
N ALA A 335 17.73 -9.51 -14.54
CA ALA A 335 17.86 -10.72 -13.73
C ALA A 335 16.49 -11.34 -13.41
N ILE A 336 15.46 -10.51 -13.15
CA ILE A 336 14.09 -10.99 -12.95
C ILE A 336 13.52 -11.60 -14.24
N ARG A 337 13.76 -10.97 -15.40
CA ARG A 337 13.33 -11.46 -16.72
C ARG A 337 13.97 -12.80 -17.09
N ALA A 338 15.23 -13.00 -16.70
CA ALA A 338 15.98 -14.23 -17.00
C ALA A 338 15.70 -15.38 -16.02
N ALA A 339 15.06 -15.11 -14.88
CA ALA A 339 14.80 -16.10 -13.85
C ALA A 339 13.70 -17.09 -14.27
N THR A 340 13.90 -18.35 -13.89
CA THR A 340 12.89 -19.42 -14.02
C THR A 340 11.75 -19.23 -13.01
N GLU A 341 10.61 -19.89 -13.24
CA GLU A 341 9.48 -19.87 -12.31
C GLU A 341 9.89 -20.34 -10.91
N GLU A 342 10.69 -21.42 -10.83
CA GLU A 342 11.18 -21.96 -9.57
C GLU A 342 12.06 -20.96 -8.81
N GLN A 343 12.92 -20.23 -9.53
CA GLN A 343 13.78 -19.21 -8.93
C GLN A 343 12.95 -18.03 -8.41
N LEU A 344 11.99 -17.54 -9.20
CA LEU A 344 11.09 -16.46 -8.79
C LEU A 344 10.25 -16.86 -7.57
N ALA A 345 9.67 -18.07 -7.59
CA ALA A 345 8.81 -18.57 -6.53
C ALA A 345 9.57 -18.80 -5.21
N ALA A 346 10.88 -19.04 -5.27
CA ALA A 346 11.74 -19.21 -4.09
C ALA A 346 11.98 -17.92 -3.29
N ALA A 347 11.75 -16.74 -3.88
CA ALA A 347 11.86 -15.47 -3.17
C ALA A 347 10.80 -15.34 -2.06
N GLU A 348 11.21 -14.88 -0.87
CA GLU A 348 10.34 -14.82 0.32
C GLU A 348 9.11 -13.92 0.06
N GLY A 349 7.94 -14.53 -0.09
CA GLY A 349 6.67 -13.83 -0.31
C GLY A 349 6.22 -13.70 -1.76
N VAL A 350 6.90 -14.34 -2.71
CA VAL A 350 6.50 -14.39 -4.14
C VAL A 350 5.65 -15.65 -4.40
N GLY A 351 6.17 -16.86 -4.17
CA GLY A 351 5.41 -18.09 -4.43
C GLY A 351 5.00 -18.28 -5.91
N PRO A 352 4.39 -19.43 -6.27
CA PRO A 352 4.19 -19.80 -7.67
C PRO A 352 3.22 -18.87 -8.42
N THR A 353 2.11 -18.44 -7.79
CA THR A 353 1.13 -17.56 -8.44
C THR A 353 1.70 -16.19 -8.81
N ILE A 354 2.63 -15.64 -8.02
CA ILE A 354 3.26 -14.37 -8.37
C ILE A 354 4.38 -14.59 -9.40
N ALA A 355 5.13 -15.69 -9.28
CA ALA A 355 6.15 -16.06 -10.27
C ALA A 355 5.55 -16.21 -11.69
N GLU A 356 4.48 -16.99 -11.82
CA GLU A 356 3.72 -17.14 -13.07
C GLU A 356 3.25 -15.78 -13.60
N ALA A 357 2.63 -14.95 -12.75
CA ALA A 357 2.15 -13.62 -13.14
C ALA A 357 3.27 -12.68 -13.62
N VAL A 358 4.48 -12.79 -13.08
CA VAL A 358 5.65 -12.02 -13.53
C VAL A 358 6.12 -12.50 -14.90
N ILE A 359 6.24 -13.81 -15.11
CA ILE A 359 6.64 -14.41 -16.39
C ILE A 359 5.63 -14.06 -17.48
N GLU A 360 4.34 -14.28 -17.24
CA GLU A 360 3.26 -13.95 -18.17
C GLU A 360 3.29 -12.47 -18.56
N TRP A 361 3.57 -11.58 -17.59
CA TRP A 361 3.60 -10.15 -17.85
C TRP A 361 4.76 -9.78 -18.79
N PHE A 362 5.97 -10.30 -18.58
CA PHE A 362 7.11 -10.05 -19.47
C PHE A 362 7.00 -10.76 -20.83
N GLY A 363 6.15 -11.78 -20.94
CA GLY A 363 5.84 -12.46 -22.20
C GLY A 363 4.96 -11.66 -23.18
N ILE A 364 4.53 -10.45 -22.81
CA ILE A 364 3.68 -9.59 -23.64
C ILE A 364 4.52 -8.41 -24.18
N ASP A 365 4.60 -8.29 -25.50
CA ASP A 365 5.52 -7.34 -26.17
C ASP A 365 5.36 -5.89 -25.70
N TRP A 366 4.14 -5.36 -25.62
CA TRP A 366 3.91 -3.97 -25.24
C TRP A 366 4.24 -3.67 -23.77
N HIS A 367 4.26 -4.69 -22.91
CA HIS A 367 4.74 -4.54 -21.53
C HIS A 367 6.26 -4.35 -21.51
N THR A 368 6.97 -5.11 -22.35
CA THR A 368 8.43 -4.99 -22.51
C THR A 368 8.79 -3.63 -23.10
N GLU A 369 8.03 -3.13 -24.08
CA GLU A 369 8.21 -1.78 -24.64
C GLU A 369 8.16 -0.67 -23.57
N ILE A 370 7.33 -0.79 -22.54
CA ILE A 370 7.26 0.20 -21.44
C ILE A 370 8.60 0.27 -20.70
N VAL A 371 9.14 -0.89 -20.35
CA VAL A 371 10.42 -0.99 -19.63
C VAL A 371 11.55 -0.46 -20.50
N ASP A 372 11.54 -0.78 -21.79
CA ASP A 372 12.57 -0.34 -22.72
C ASP A 372 12.54 1.18 -22.92
N LYS A 373 11.34 1.79 -22.97
CA LYS A 373 11.18 3.26 -22.96
C LYS A 373 11.71 3.89 -21.68
N TRP A 374 11.39 3.31 -20.53
CA TRP A 374 11.92 3.80 -19.25
C TRP A 374 13.45 3.70 -19.18
N ALA A 375 14.03 2.59 -19.64
CA ALA A 375 15.47 2.42 -19.75
C ALA A 375 16.10 3.48 -20.67
N ALA A 376 15.52 3.69 -21.86
CA ALA A 376 15.99 4.68 -22.83
C ALA A 376 15.89 6.12 -22.30
N ALA A 377 14.87 6.40 -21.50
CA ALA A 377 14.71 7.67 -20.80
C ALA A 377 15.67 7.82 -19.59
N GLY A 378 16.45 6.80 -19.24
CA GLY A 378 17.45 6.84 -18.17
C GLY A 378 16.92 6.47 -16.78
N VAL A 379 15.78 5.77 -16.69
CA VAL A 379 15.30 5.20 -15.42
C VAL A 379 16.22 4.08 -14.98
N SER A 380 16.62 4.07 -13.71
CA SER A 380 17.39 2.97 -13.13
C SER A 380 16.53 1.71 -13.01
N LEU A 381 16.92 0.65 -13.73
CA LEU A 381 16.27 -0.66 -13.69
C LEU A 381 17.02 -1.69 -12.84
N ALA A 382 18.00 -1.21 -12.07
CA ALA A 382 18.75 -1.99 -11.10
C ALA A 382 18.86 -1.20 -9.80
N ASP A 383 18.96 -1.91 -8.67
CA ASP A 383 19.38 -1.28 -7.42
C ASP A 383 20.89 -1.01 -7.48
N GLU A 384 21.31 0.18 -7.03
CA GLU A 384 22.72 0.45 -6.78
C GLU A 384 23.19 -0.49 -5.68
N ARG A 385 24.14 -1.35 -6.04
CA ARG A 385 24.74 -2.31 -5.11
C ARG A 385 25.87 -1.60 -4.39
N ASP A 386 25.83 -1.59 -3.07
CA ASP A 386 26.95 -1.10 -2.27
C ASP A 386 28.11 -2.11 -2.35
N GLU A 387 29.03 -1.89 -3.29
CA GLU A 387 30.22 -2.73 -3.47
C GLU A 387 31.16 -2.71 -2.26
N SER A 388 30.96 -1.79 -1.29
CA SER A 388 31.75 -1.79 -0.04
C SER A 388 31.36 -2.93 0.90
N VAL A 389 30.18 -3.53 0.71
CA VAL A 389 29.72 -4.69 1.48
C VAL A 389 30.06 -5.96 0.71
N ALA A 390 31.08 -6.69 1.19
CA ALA A 390 31.45 -7.98 0.62
C ALA A 390 30.27 -8.96 0.67
N ARG A 391 29.97 -9.62 -0.47
CA ARG A 391 28.89 -10.62 -0.59
C ARG A 391 29.29 -11.97 -0.01
N THR A 392 29.57 -11.98 1.28
CA THR A 392 30.01 -13.15 2.03
C THR A 392 28.97 -14.28 2.08
N LEU A 393 27.70 -13.98 1.78
CA LEU A 393 26.58 -14.91 1.91
C LEU A 393 25.90 -15.27 0.60
N GLU A 394 26.53 -15.00 -0.55
CA GLU A 394 25.93 -15.27 -1.85
C GLU A 394 25.50 -16.74 -2.00
N GLY A 395 24.22 -16.95 -2.33
CA GLY A 395 23.63 -18.27 -2.51
C GLY A 395 23.24 -19.00 -1.22
N LEU A 396 23.57 -18.46 -0.04
CA LEU A 396 23.26 -19.07 1.25
C LEU A 396 21.90 -18.64 1.77
N THR A 397 21.16 -19.58 2.36
CA THR A 397 19.90 -19.36 3.05
C THR A 397 20.11 -19.43 4.57
N VAL A 398 19.87 -18.31 5.24
CA VAL A 398 20.09 -18.16 6.69
C VAL A 398 18.76 -17.90 7.40
N VAL A 399 18.48 -18.66 8.46
CA VAL A 399 17.28 -18.46 9.30
C VAL A 399 17.71 -17.92 10.66
N VAL A 400 17.15 -16.77 11.06
CA VAL A 400 17.40 -16.20 12.40
C VAL A 400 16.22 -16.50 13.33
N THR A 401 16.51 -17.01 14.52
CA THR A 401 15.53 -17.35 15.56
C THR A 401 16.05 -16.97 16.96
N GLY A 402 15.15 -16.57 17.85
CA GLY A 402 15.53 -16.01 19.16
C GLY A 402 15.85 -14.51 19.10
N SER A 403 16.19 -13.94 20.24
CA SER A 403 16.61 -12.54 20.40
C SER A 403 18.14 -12.44 20.36
N LEU A 404 18.67 -11.63 19.44
CA LEU A 404 20.09 -11.30 19.33
C LEU A 404 20.36 -9.98 20.09
N VAL A 405 21.55 -9.80 20.66
CA VAL A 405 21.94 -8.65 21.48
C VAL A 405 22.14 -7.40 20.63
N ASN A 406 22.84 -7.55 19.51
CA ASN A 406 23.22 -6.47 18.59
C ASN A 406 22.26 -6.34 17.40
N PHE A 407 21.46 -7.39 17.12
CA PHE A 407 20.53 -7.40 16.00
C PHE A 407 19.07 -7.48 16.43
N SER A 408 18.27 -6.55 15.92
CA SER A 408 16.84 -6.78 15.78
C SER A 408 16.58 -7.84 14.69
N ARG A 409 15.40 -8.45 14.70
CA ARG A 409 15.03 -9.43 13.68
C ARG A 409 15.08 -8.84 12.26
N ASP A 410 14.68 -7.59 12.12
CA ASP A 410 14.67 -6.89 10.83
C ASP A 410 16.10 -6.50 10.41
N SER A 411 16.92 -6.02 11.33
CA SER A 411 18.34 -5.69 11.03
C SER A 411 19.17 -6.93 10.73
N ALA A 412 18.87 -8.08 11.34
CA ALA A 412 19.50 -9.35 11.00
C ALA A 412 19.13 -9.79 9.56
N LYS A 413 17.85 -9.68 9.18
CA LYS A 413 17.40 -9.94 7.80
C LYS A 413 18.12 -9.03 6.80
N GLU A 414 18.19 -7.74 7.09
CA GLU A 414 18.86 -6.75 6.24
C GLU A 414 20.37 -7.01 6.13
N ALA A 415 21.02 -7.43 7.22
CA ALA A 415 22.44 -7.80 7.20
C ALA A 415 22.72 -9.04 6.32
N ILE A 416 21.82 -10.02 6.32
CA ILE A 416 21.90 -11.21 5.45
C ILE A 416 21.72 -10.81 3.99
N ILE A 417 20.65 -10.05 3.73
CA ILE A 417 20.28 -9.59 2.38
C ILE A 417 21.39 -8.74 1.76
N SER A 418 21.92 -7.77 2.50
CA SER A 418 22.97 -6.86 1.99
C SER A 418 24.27 -7.59 1.62
N ARG A 419 24.50 -8.80 2.15
CA ARG A 419 25.65 -9.67 1.83
C ARG A 419 25.32 -10.78 0.84
N GLY A 420 24.17 -10.70 0.17
CA GLY A 420 23.76 -11.62 -0.89
C GLY A 420 23.11 -12.92 -0.44
N GLY A 421 22.80 -13.06 0.85
CA GLY A 421 22.12 -14.23 1.40
C GLY A 421 20.60 -14.11 1.42
N LYS A 422 19.92 -15.25 1.53
CA LYS A 422 18.46 -15.36 1.63
C LYS A 422 18.05 -15.48 3.10
N ALA A 423 17.33 -14.50 3.62
CA ALA A 423 16.87 -14.52 5.01
C ALA A 423 15.53 -15.27 5.13
N ALA A 424 15.56 -16.57 5.42
CA ALA A 424 14.35 -17.40 5.44
C ALA A 424 13.56 -17.33 6.76
N GLY A 425 12.23 -17.41 6.65
CA GLY A 425 11.32 -17.42 7.79
C GLY A 425 11.18 -18.78 8.49
N SER A 426 11.63 -19.88 7.89
CA SER A 426 11.47 -21.25 8.39
C SER A 426 12.65 -22.15 8.01
N VAL A 427 13.00 -23.08 8.89
CA VAL A 427 14.05 -24.09 8.61
C VAL A 427 13.51 -25.16 7.66
N SER A 428 14.28 -25.46 6.62
CA SER A 428 14.03 -26.47 5.59
C SER A 428 15.32 -27.22 5.23
N LYS A 429 15.24 -28.20 4.32
CA LYS A 429 16.44 -28.88 3.80
C LYS A 429 17.36 -27.97 2.97
N ASN A 430 16.85 -26.84 2.49
CA ASN A 430 17.60 -25.86 1.71
C ASN A 430 18.14 -24.73 2.60
N THR A 431 18.07 -24.87 3.92
CA THR A 431 18.62 -23.89 4.86
C THR A 431 20.08 -24.24 5.12
N ASP A 432 20.98 -23.29 4.89
CA ASP A 432 22.42 -23.48 5.07
C ASP A 432 22.86 -23.21 6.52
N PHE A 433 22.27 -22.19 7.16
CA PHE A 433 22.58 -21.83 8.54
C PHE A 433 21.34 -21.42 9.34
N VAL A 434 21.30 -21.78 10.62
CA VAL A 434 20.32 -21.27 11.59
C VAL A 434 21.03 -20.51 12.69
N VAL A 435 20.74 -19.22 12.80
CA VAL A 435 21.28 -18.35 13.85
C VAL A 435 20.32 -18.34 15.02
N VAL A 436 20.83 -18.68 16.20
CA VAL A 436 20.08 -18.88 17.42
C VAL A 436 20.52 -17.88 18.48
N GLY A 437 19.60 -17.00 18.88
CA GLY A 437 19.74 -16.11 20.04
C GLY A 437 18.95 -16.62 21.26
N ASP A 438 18.90 -15.79 22.30
CA ASP A 438 18.19 -16.09 23.55
C ASP A 438 16.70 -16.41 23.28
N ASN A 439 16.15 -17.38 24.03
CA ASN A 439 14.79 -17.91 23.86
C ASN A 439 14.54 -18.53 22.47
N ALA A 440 15.51 -19.28 21.96
CA ALA A 440 15.38 -20.13 20.78
C ALA A 440 14.16 -21.05 20.89
N GLY A 441 13.18 -20.87 20.00
CA GLY A 441 11.99 -21.74 19.93
C GLY A 441 12.20 -22.98 19.05
N SER A 442 11.08 -23.59 18.65
CA SER A 442 10.98 -24.83 17.84
C SER A 442 11.75 -24.89 16.51
N LYS A 443 12.40 -23.80 16.10
CA LYS A 443 13.25 -23.75 14.90
C LYS A 443 14.66 -24.28 15.17
N ALA A 444 15.19 -24.12 16.39
CA ALA A 444 16.47 -24.72 16.76
C ALA A 444 16.37 -26.25 16.74
N ASP A 445 15.33 -26.80 17.36
CA ASP A 445 15.02 -28.23 17.33
C ASP A 445 14.88 -28.77 15.90
N LYS A 446 14.25 -28.00 15.00
CA LYS A 446 14.07 -28.37 13.60
C LYS A 446 15.39 -28.33 12.81
N ALA A 447 16.31 -27.43 13.17
CA ALA A 447 17.65 -27.36 12.57
C ALA A 447 18.47 -28.60 12.92
N GLU A 448 18.46 -29.01 14.19
CA GLU A 448 19.11 -30.23 14.66
C GLU A 448 18.56 -31.48 13.96
N GLN A 449 17.23 -31.60 13.83
CA GLN A 449 16.59 -32.72 13.14
C GLN A 449 16.97 -32.84 11.67
N LEU A 450 17.22 -31.71 11.01
CA LEU A 450 17.56 -31.65 9.59
C LEU A 450 19.08 -31.63 9.33
N GLY A 451 19.90 -31.63 10.39
CA GLY A 451 21.36 -31.57 10.29
C GLY A 451 21.88 -30.23 9.78
N VAL A 452 21.11 -29.14 9.94
CA VAL A 452 21.50 -27.81 9.49
C VAL A 452 22.42 -27.15 10.54
N PRO A 453 23.58 -26.60 10.15
CA PRO A 453 24.47 -25.88 11.06
C PRO A 453 23.78 -24.78 11.87
N VAL A 454 24.01 -24.79 13.19
CA VAL A 454 23.47 -23.81 14.14
C VAL A 454 24.59 -22.88 14.61
N LEU A 455 24.37 -21.58 14.53
CA LEU A 455 25.30 -20.53 14.95
C LEU A 455 24.71 -19.70 16.08
N ASP A 456 25.54 -19.22 16.99
CA ASP A 456 25.18 -18.16 17.93
C ASP A 456 25.38 -16.77 17.28
N GLU A 457 25.12 -15.69 18.03
CA GLU A 457 25.27 -14.32 17.50
C GLU A 457 26.71 -14.01 17.06
N ALA A 458 27.71 -14.49 17.80
CA ALA A 458 29.11 -14.29 17.43
C ALA A 458 29.47 -15.04 16.14
N GLY A 459 28.96 -16.27 15.98
CA GLY A 459 29.06 -17.03 14.74
C GLY A 459 28.36 -16.35 13.58
N PHE A 460 27.22 -15.69 13.82
CA PHE A 460 26.52 -14.91 12.80
C PHE A 460 27.30 -13.67 12.36
N GLU A 461 27.86 -12.90 13.30
CA GLU A 461 28.73 -11.77 12.97
C GLU A 461 29.94 -12.20 12.14
N LYS A 462 30.56 -13.33 12.49
CA LYS A 462 31.67 -13.90 11.73
C LYS A 462 31.24 -14.36 10.34
N LEU A 463 30.10 -15.05 10.23
CA LEU A 463 29.51 -15.47 8.96
C LEU A 463 29.25 -14.26 8.06
N LEU A 464 28.72 -13.16 8.61
CA LEU A 464 28.51 -11.90 7.89
C LEU A 464 29.83 -11.25 7.46
N ALA A 465 30.89 -11.34 8.25
CA ALA A 465 32.17 -10.68 7.96
C ALA A 465 33.06 -11.48 6.99
N GLU A 466 33.08 -12.80 7.10
CA GLU A 466 34.08 -13.68 6.47
C GLU A 466 33.47 -14.68 5.47
N GLY A 467 32.15 -14.91 5.52
CA GLY A 467 31.47 -15.94 4.75
C GLY A 467 31.48 -17.31 5.43
N PRO A 468 30.94 -18.36 4.77
CA PRO A 468 30.94 -19.70 5.32
C PRO A 468 32.39 -20.17 5.53
N PRO A 469 32.69 -20.94 6.59
CA PRO A 469 34.01 -21.55 6.75
C PRO A 469 34.29 -22.40 5.50
N GLY A 470 35.39 -22.11 4.80
CA GLY A 470 35.80 -22.86 3.61
C GLY A 470 35.97 -24.35 3.92
N GLU A 471 35.64 -25.19 2.94
CA GLU A 471 35.82 -26.66 3.01
C GLU A 471 37.25 -27.08 3.39
#